data_AF-A0A6B2T5F1-F1
#
_entry.id   AF-A0A6B2T5F1-F1
#
_cell.length_a   1.000
_cell.length_b   1.000
_cell.length_c   1.000
_cell.angle_alpha   90.00
_cell.angle_beta   90.00
_cell.angle_gamma   90.00
#
_symmetry.space_group_name_H-M   'P 1'
#
loop_
_entity.id
_entity.type
_entity.pdbx_description
1 polymer ?
#
loop_
_entity_poly.entity_id
_entity_poly.type
_entity_poly.pdbx_seq_one_letter_code
_entity_poly.pdbx_strand_id
1 'polypeptide(L)'
;MAGTIGTVSGIALGAGTARAGTEAPRSGTEAPRSRGARNVQDWRAVPAPGSVPAAQLRRISAAGAGLAWAVGEEGLAGPSRGRALAMVWNGSAWSKTDLSHLDYSGRLSDVAGVCATAAWSVGLPAGDASPLLRWDGATWRQASFPGRGEAGVRLESVAVGPDRRVWICGTRGGAAR
;
A
#
# COMPACT_ATOMS: atom_id res chain seq x y z
N MET A 1 -18.61 19.97 8.74
CA MET A 1 -19.38 18.75 8.48
C MET A 1 -18.45 17.58 8.75
N ALA A 2 -18.84 16.70 9.68
CA ALA A 2 -17.98 15.73 10.36
C ALA A 2 -18.06 14.31 9.75
N GLY A 3 -17.05 13.47 10.06
CA GLY A 3 -17.01 12.00 9.85
C GLY A 3 -16.40 11.59 8.51
N THR A 4 -15.48 10.61 8.39
CA THR A 4 -15.27 9.40 9.20
C THR A 4 -13.83 8.93 9.00
N ILE A 5 -13.10 8.63 10.08
CA ILE A 5 -11.75 8.06 10.04
C ILE A 5 -11.90 6.54 9.93
N GLY A 6 -11.53 5.97 8.78
CA GLY A 6 -11.37 4.53 8.63
C GLY A 6 -10.07 4.09 9.29
N THR A 7 -10.18 3.29 10.36
CA THR A 7 -9.06 2.56 10.94
C THR A 7 -8.68 1.40 10.01
N VAL A 8 -7.44 1.38 9.53
CA VAL A 8 -6.85 0.17 8.93
C VAL A 8 -5.62 -0.18 9.74
N SER A 9 -5.79 -1.11 10.67
CA SER A 9 -4.69 -1.77 11.37
C SER A 9 -4.09 -2.83 10.45
N GLY A 10 -2.89 -2.60 9.95
CA GLY A 10 -2.05 -3.65 9.37
C GLY A 10 -1.11 -4.18 10.45
N ILE A 11 -1.37 -5.38 10.97
CA ILE A 11 -0.47 -6.05 11.91
C ILE A 11 0.53 -6.87 11.11
N ALA A 12 1.82 -6.56 11.23
CA ALA A 12 2.90 -7.47 10.88
C ALA A 12 3.31 -8.21 12.16
N LEU A 13 2.95 -9.50 12.28
CA LEU A 13 3.39 -10.33 13.41
C LEU A 13 4.83 -10.80 13.15
N GLY A 14 5.78 -10.27 13.93
CA GLY A 14 7.07 -10.91 14.15
C GLY A 14 6.92 -11.95 15.27
N ALA A 15 7.31 -13.20 15.00
CA ALA A 15 7.24 -14.27 15.99
C ALA A 15 8.31 -14.06 17.09
N GLY A 16 7.86 -13.81 18.31
CA GLY A 16 8.70 -13.84 19.51
C GLY A 16 8.00 -14.66 20.60
N THR A 17 8.45 -15.90 20.81
CA THR A 17 7.97 -16.76 21.88
C THR A 17 8.51 -16.29 23.23
N ALA A 18 7.62 -16.00 24.19
CA ALA A 18 8.00 -15.89 25.60
C ALA A 18 7.04 -16.73 26.48
N ARG A 19 7.57 -17.84 27.02
CA ARG A 19 7.15 -18.49 28.29
C ARG A 19 7.93 -17.80 29.43
N ALA A 20 7.59 -17.81 30.71
CA ALA A 20 6.42 -18.14 31.55
C ALA A 20 6.73 -17.55 32.95
N GLY A 21 5.75 -17.42 33.85
CA GLY A 21 5.99 -17.17 35.27
C GLY A 21 4.73 -16.76 36.02
N THR A 22 4.10 -17.72 36.71
CA THR A 22 2.95 -17.51 37.59
C THR A 22 3.43 -17.38 39.04
N GLU A 23 3.16 -16.27 39.72
CA GLU A 23 3.17 -16.21 41.19
C GLU A 23 2.18 -15.12 41.68
N ALA A 24 1.42 -15.45 42.73
CA ALA A 24 0.48 -14.57 43.44
C ALA A 24 0.65 -14.80 44.97
N PRO A 25 0.04 -13.99 45.85
CA PRO A 25 0.35 -12.59 46.15
C PRO A 25 0.81 -12.42 47.61
N ARG A 26 1.48 -11.30 47.95
CA ARG A 26 1.57 -10.82 49.35
C ARG A 26 1.38 -9.31 49.42
N SER A 27 0.44 -8.92 50.27
CA SER A 27 -0.02 -7.56 50.53
C SER A 27 1.02 -6.74 51.28
N GLY A 28 1.28 -5.52 50.83
CA GLY A 28 2.12 -4.53 51.51
C GLY A 28 1.94 -3.15 50.87
N THR A 29 1.51 -2.20 51.69
CA THR A 29 1.00 -0.88 51.32
C THR A 29 2.10 0.06 50.83
N GLU A 30 2.15 0.33 49.52
CA GLU A 30 2.70 1.58 49.00
C GLU A 30 2.06 1.83 47.64
N ALA A 31 1.31 2.93 47.49
CA ALA A 31 0.75 3.31 46.20
C ALA A 31 1.94 3.58 45.26
N PRO A 32 2.15 2.76 44.21
CA PRO A 32 3.09 3.16 43.19
C PRO A 32 2.39 4.33 42.48
N ARG A 33 2.90 5.55 42.68
CA ARG A 33 2.75 6.59 41.67
C ARG A 33 3.23 5.93 40.40
N SER A 34 2.30 5.56 39.53
CA SER A 34 2.62 4.90 38.27
C SER A 34 3.41 5.93 37.46
N ARG A 35 4.74 5.89 37.63
CA ARG A 35 5.73 6.32 36.65
C ARG A 35 5.13 5.95 35.31
N GLY A 36 4.82 6.97 34.53
CA GLY A 36 4.08 6.83 33.28
C GLY A 36 4.59 5.63 32.52
N ALA A 37 3.66 4.72 32.20
CA ALA A 37 3.90 3.65 31.27
C ALA A 37 4.20 4.29 29.90
N ARG A 38 5.44 4.74 29.70
CA ARG A 38 5.96 5.06 28.37
C ARG A 38 6.22 3.73 27.69
N ASN A 39 5.31 3.32 26.82
CA ASN A 39 5.59 2.75 25.50
C ASN A 39 4.35 2.08 24.95
N VAL A 40 3.60 2.84 24.14
CA VAL A 40 2.92 2.30 22.97
C VAL A 40 3.31 3.23 21.82
N GLN A 41 3.57 2.65 20.66
CA GLN A 41 3.85 3.40 19.44
C GLN A 41 2.70 4.38 19.15
N ASP A 42 2.94 5.67 19.39
CA ASP A 42 1.95 6.70 19.12
C ASP A 42 1.82 6.93 17.61
N TRP A 43 0.59 6.86 17.11
CA TRP A 43 0.28 7.22 15.73
C TRP A 43 0.60 8.69 15.51
N ARG A 44 1.54 8.96 14.60
CA ARG A 44 1.86 10.31 14.15
C ARG A 44 1.35 10.51 12.74
N ALA A 45 0.52 11.53 12.55
CA ALA A 45 0.17 11.99 11.21
C ALA A 45 1.44 12.50 10.51
N VAL A 46 1.74 11.94 9.34
CA VAL A 46 2.82 12.42 8.48
C VAL A 46 2.19 13.07 7.25
N PRO A 47 2.58 14.31 6.90
CA PRO A 47 2.09 14.94 5.68
C PRO A 47 2.39 14.08 4.45
N ALA A 48 1.36 13.74 3.69
CA ALA A 48 1.49 13.22 2.35
C ALA A 48 1.45 14.41 1.36
N PRO A 49 2.43 14.58 0.47
CA PRO A 49 2.38 15.66 -0.51
C PRO A 49 1.10 15.60 -1.36
N GLY A 50 0.51 16.77 -1.59
CA GLY A 50 -0.52 16.99 -2.59
C GLY A 50 -1.92 16.51 -2.23
N SER A 51 -2.52 17.16 -1.23
CA SER A 51 -3.98 17.21 -1.00
C SER A 51 -4.74 17.96 -2.10
N VAL A 52 -4.00 18.61 -3.01
CA VAL A 52 -4.55 19.25 -4.20
C VAL A 52 -3.88 18.65 -5.44
N PRO A 53 -4.67 18.05 -6.35
CA PRO A 53 -6.11 17.80 -6.22
C PRO A 53 -6.42 16.70 -5.19
N ALA A 54 -7.70 16.58 -4.82
CA ALA A 54 -8.17 15.57 -3.87
C ALA A 54 -7.69 14.16 -4.27
N ALA A 55 -7.17 13.42 -3.29
CA ALA A 55 -6.53 12.14 -3.49
C ALA A 55 -7.12 11.06 -2.58
N GLN A 56 -7.19 9.84 -3.10
CA GLN A 56 -7.56 8.64 -2.37
C GLN A 56 -6.45 7.60 -2.52
N LEU A 57 -5.77 7.28 -1.42
CA LEU A 57 -4.87 6.14 -1.35
C LEU A 57 -5.70 4.85 -1.15
N ARG A 58 -5.40 3.83 -1.94
CA ARG A 58 -6.13 2.55 -1.95
C ARG A 58 -5.35 1.44 -1.28
N ARG A 59 -4.03 1.41 -1.47
CA ARG A 59 -3.13 0.38 -0.93
C ARG A 59 -1.77 0.95 -0.58
N ILE A 60 -1.12 0.29 0.37
CA ILE A 60 0.22 0.60 0.86
C ILE A 60 0.99 -0.71 1.07
N SER A 61 2.27 -0.74 0.70
CA SER A 61 3.19 -1.85 0.97
C SER A 61 4.49 -1.29 1.53
N ALA A 62 4.93 -1.79 2.68
CA ALA A 62 6.20 -1.42 3.29
C ALA A 62 7.23 -2.54 3.11
N ALA A 63 8.39 -2.21 2.53
CA ALA A 63 9.56 -3.09 2.49
C ALA A 63 10.45 -2.94 3.73
N GLY A 64 10.21 -1.91 4.55
CA GLY A 64 10.91 -1.65 5.80
C GLY A 64 10.69 -0.21 6.26
N ALA A 65 11.35 0.18 7.36
CA ALA A 65 11.19 1.52 7.93
C ALA A 65 11.57 2.65 6.94
N GLY A 66 12.53 2.40 6.05
CA GLY A 66 13.06 3.35 5.08
C GLY A 66 12.38 3.32 3.69
N LEU A 67 11.46 2.39 3.44
CA LEU A 67 10.90 2.21 2.11
C LEU A 67 9.50 1.62 2.14
N ALA A 68 8.56 2.38 1.59
CA ALA A 68 7.20 1.94 1.34
C ALA A 68 6.65 2.58 0.06
N TRP A 69 5.64 1.96 -0.52
CA TRP A 69 4.90 2.49 -1.65
C TRP A 69 3.44 2.59 -1.28
N ALA A 70 2.78 3.66 -1.71
CA ALA A 70 1.33 3.81 -1.65
C ALA A 70 0.80 4.13 -3.03
N VAL A 71 -0.37 3.58 -3.36
CA VAL A 71 -0.99 3.76 -4.67
C VAL A 71 -2.47 4.06 -4.55
N GLY A 72 -3.02 4.72 -5.56
CA GLY A 72 -4.44 5.07 -5.61
C GLY A 72 -4.77 5.97 -6.79
N GLU A 73 -5.57 6.98 -6.52
CA GLU A 73 -6.01 7.98 -7.51
C GLU A 73 -6.07 9.39 -6.93
N GLU A 74 -5.95 10.39 -7.80
CA GLU A 74 -6.11 11.80 -7.47
C GLU A 74 -6.89 12.54 -8.55
N GLY A 75 -7.33 13.76 -8.27
CA GLY A 75 -8.14 14.51 -9.24
C GLY A 75 -9.61 14.08 -9.28
N LEU A 76 -10.09 13.43 -8.22
CA LEU A 76 -11.52 13.12 -8.04
C LEU A 76 -12.29 14.44 -7.87
N ALA A 77 -12.78 15.00 -8.97
CA ALA A 77 -13.59 16.21 -8.99
C ALA A 77 -14.84 16.01 -9.87
N GLY A 78 -16.01 15.94 -9.23
CA GLY A 78 -17.29 15.75 -9.92
C GLY A 78 -17.32 14.47 -10.76
N PRO A 79 -17.75 14.52 -12.04
CA PRO A 79 -17.83 13.35 -12.92
C PRO A 79 -16.46 12.89 -13.47
N SER A 80 -15.37 13.59 -13.14
CA SER A 80 -14.04 13.28 -13.67
C SER A 80 -13.52 11.95 -13.13
N ARG A 81 -13.04 11.08 -14.02
CA ARG A 81 -12.27 9.92 -13.60
C ARG A 81 -10.94 10.40 -13.00
N GLY A 82 -10.62 9.94 -11.79
CA GLY A 82 -9.34 10.24 -11.17
C GLY A 82 -8.18 9.71 -12.00
N ARG A 83 -7.01 10.33 -11.89
CA ARG A 83 -5.76 9.86 -12.48
C ARG A 83 -4.97 9.02 -11.49
N ALA A 84 -4.09 8.16 -11.98
CA ALA A 84 -3.27 7.29 -11.16
C ALA A 84 -2.40 8.12 -10.22
N LEU A 85 -2.31 7.69 -8.96
CA LEU A 85 -1.42 8.25 -7.96
C LEU A 85 -0.51 7.14 -7.44
N ALA A 86 0.78 7.42 -7.39
CA ALA A 86 1.76 6.62 -6.68
C ALA A 86 2.63 7.52 -5.81
N MET A 87 3.01 7.00 -4.64
CA MET A 87 3.85 7.68 -3.68
C MET A 87 4.90 6.71 -3.15
N VAL A 88 6.08 7.23 -2.84
CA VAL A 88 7.17 6.49 -2.22
C VAL A 88 7.55 7.15 -0.90
N TRP A 89 7.82 6.31 0.10
CA TRP A 89 8.35 6.69 1.40
C TRP A 89 9.84 6.44 1.45
N ASN A 90 10.60 7.39 1.99
CA ASN A 90 12.06 7.31 2.09
C ASN A 90 12.59 7.12 3.53
N GLY A 91 11.71 6.83 4.49
CA GLY A 91 12.06 6.75 5.92
C GLY A 91 11.62 7.94 6.75
N SER A 92 11.31 9.07 6.13
CA SER A 92 10.92 10.29 6.84
C SER A 92 9.78 11.08 6.19
N ALA A 93 9.63 11.00 4.87
CA ALA A 93 8.59 11.69 4.13
C ALA A 93 8.07 10.85 2.96
N TRP A 94 6.80 11.06 2.64
CA TRP A 94 6.21 10.61 1.38
C TRP A 94 6.57 11.58 0.27
N SER A 95 6.73 11.08 -0.96
CA SER A 95 6.90 11.87 -2.18
C SER A 95 6.04 11.28 -3.29
N LYS A 96 5.39 12.13 -4.09
CA LYS A 96 4.67 11.67 -5.28
C LYS A 96 5.67 11.15 -6.32
N THR A 97 5.38 9.99 -6.89
CA THR A 97 6.13 9.46 -8.04
C THR A 97 5.51 10.02 -9.32
N ASP A 98 6.35 10.51 -10.23
CA ASP A 98 5.89 10.91 -11.56
C ASP A 98 5.41 9.69 -12.35
N LEU A 99 4.20 9.79 -12.89
CA LEU A 99 3.54 8.77 -13.72
C LEU A 99 3.17 9.34 -15.10
N SER A 100 3.56 10.58 -15.43
CA SER A 100 3.19 11.24 -16.69
C SER A 100 3.75 10.55 -17.93
N HIS A 101 4.83 9.77 -17.77
CA HIS A 101 5.40 8.93 -18.81
C HIS A 101 4.64 7.62 -19.03
N LEU A 102 3.66 7.29 -18.18
CA LEU A 102 2.78 6.14 -18.38
C LEU A 102 1.58 6.59 -19.20
N ASP A 103 1.31 5.90 -20.31
CA ASP A 103 0.07 6.04 -21.07
C ASP A 103 -1.09 5.33 -20.33
N TYR A 104 -1.44 5.84 -19.14
CA TYR A 104 -2.45 5.26 -18.28
C TYR A 104 -3.20 6.35 -17.49
N SER A 105 -4.50 6.41 -17.70
CA SER A 105 -5.40 7.43 -17.12
C SER A 105 -6.40 6.86 -16.10
N GLY A 106 -6.15 5.65 -15.58
CA GLY A 106 -7.01 5.00 -14.59
C GLY A 106 -6.53 5.19 -13.16
N ARG A 107 -6.86 4.23 -12.29
CA ARG A 107 -6.42 4.18 -10.89
C ARG A 107 -5.63 2.94 -10.58
N LEU A 108 -4.60 3.10 -9.74
CA LEU A 108 -3.88 1.96 -9.18
C LEU A 108 -4.67 1.39 -8.02
N SER A 109 -4.86 0.07 -8.02
CA SER A 109 -5.73 -0.64 -7.08
C SER A 109 -4.95 -1.42 -6.04
N ASP A 110 -3.78 -1.95 -6.40
CA ASP A 110 -2.95 -2.74 -5.49
C ASP A 110 -1.46 -2.54 -5.71
N VAL A 111 -0.68 -2.72 -4.64
CA VAL A 111 0.77 -2.62 -4.64
C VAL A 111 1.36 -3.60 -3.63
N ALA A 112 2.39 -4.32 -4.03
CA ALA A 112 3.17 -5.18 -3.16
C ALA A 112 4.65 -5.01 -3.46
N GLY A 113 5.47 -4.95 -2.41
CA GLY A 113 6.91 -4.87 -2.57
C GLY A 113 7.65 -5.23 -1.29
N VAL A 114 8.77 -5.92 -1.46
CA VAL A 114 9.60 -6.46 -0.36
C VAL A 114 10.97 -5.81 -0.27
N CYS A 115 11.44 -5.15 -1.35
CA CYS A 115 12.68 -4.38 -1.37
C CYS A 115 12.71 -3.41 -2.56
N ALA A 116 13.73 -2.55 -2.62
CA ALA A 116 13.88 -1.49 -3.63
C ALA A 116 13.92 -1.96 -5.10
N THR A 117 14.03 -3.26 -5.36
CA THR A 117 14.07 -3.84 -6.72
C THR A 117 12.94 -4.83 -6.99
N ALA A 118 12.07 -5.05 -6.00
CA ALA A 118 10.97 -6.02 -6.06
C ALA A 118 9.71 -5.37 -5.50
N ALA A 119 9.14 -4.46 -6.27
CA ALA A 119 7.84 -3.88 -6.04
C ALA A 119 7.04 -3.83 -7.33
N TRP A 120 5.75 -4.15 -7.22
CA TRP A 120 4.81 -4.29 -8.31
C TRP A 120 3.47 -3.66 -7.94
N SER A 121 2.80 -3.07 -8.92
CA SER A 121 1.48 -2.50 -8.76
C SER A 121 0.58 -2.90 -9.91
N VAL A 122 -0.71 -3.06 -9.61
CA VAL A 122 -1.76 -3.29 -10.60
C VAL A 122 -2.81 -2.19 -10.48
N GLY A 123 -3.53 -1.96 -11.58
CA GLY A 123 -4.61 -0.99 -11.64
C GLY A 123 -5.84 -1.52 -12.34
N LEU A 124 -6.95 -0.80 -12.17
CA LEU A 124 -8.15 -1.10 -12.92
C LEU A 124 -8.01 -0.64 -14.37
N PRO A 125 -8.69 -1.30 -15.32
CA PRO A 125 -8.62 -0.87 -16.71
C PRO A 125 -9.12 0.57 -16.90
N ALA A 126 -8.34 1.36 -17.63
CA ALA A 126 -8.81 2.57 -18.28
C ALA A 126 -8.97 2.23 -19.76
N GLY A 127 -10.21 1.98 -20.20
CA GLY A 127 -10.45 1.30 -21.48
C GLY A 127 -10.26 -0.21 -21.34
N ASP A 128 -9.47 -0.81 -22.23
CA ASP A 128 -9.40 -2.26 -22.40
C ASP A 128 -8.28 -2.96 -21.62
N ALA A 129 -7.35 -2.23 -20.99
CA ALA A 129 -6.18 -2.84 -20.36
C ALA A 129 -5.96 -2.41 -18.91
N SER A 130 -5.86 -3.38 -18.01
CA SER A 130 -5.25 -3.18 -16.68
C SER A 130 -3.74 -2.96 -16.81
N PRO A 131 -3.16 -1.95 -16.12
CA PRO A 131 -1.71 -1.83 -16.05
C PRO A 131 -1.14 -2.86 -15.09
N LEU A 132 -0.01 -3.45 -15.48
CA LEU A 132 0.94 -4.06 -14.58
C LEU A 132 2.18 -3.17 -14.55
N LEU A 133 2.55 -2.69 -13.37
CA LEU A 133 3.67 -1.80 -13.17
C LEU A 133 4.73 -2.48 -12.30
N ARG A 134 5.99 -2.29 -12.66
CA ARG A 134 7.17 -2.70 -11.91
C ARG A 134 7.96 -1.48 -11.49
N TRP A 135 8.44 -1.46 -10.26
CA TRP A 135 9.34 -0.43 -9.77
C TRP A 135 10.77 -0.61 -10.31
N ASP A 136 11.38 0.45 -10.85
CA ASP A 136 12.74 0.42 -11.41
C ASP A 136 13.82 0.99 -10.46
N GLY A 137 13.43 1.45 -9.28
CA GLY A 137 14.32 2.11 -8.32
C GLY A 137 14.00 3.60 -8.13
N ALA A 138 13.37 4.24 -9.12
CA ALA A 138 13.03 5.66 -9.09
C ALA A 138 11.57 5.93 -9.49
N THR A 139 11.04 5.16 -10.44
CA THR A 139 9.66 5.28 -10.91
C THR A 139 9.05 3.92 -11.26
N TRP A 140 7.77 3.95 -11.64
CA TRP A 140 7.03 2.80 -12.12
C TRP A 140 7.19 2.66 -13.64
N ARG A 141 7.42 1.44 -14.10
CA ARG A 141 7.50 1.08 -15.52
C ARG A 141 6.44 0.06 -15.86
N GLN A 142 5.85 0.20 -17.04
CA GLN A 142 4.89 -0.79 -17.53
C GLN A 142 5.60 -2.11 -17.80
N ALA A 143 5.04 -3.20 -17.28
CA ALA A 143 5.52 -4.54 -17.52
C ALA A 143 4.54 -5.30 -18.43
N SER A 144 5.10 -6.20 -19.24
CA SER A 144 4.31 -7.08 -20.09
C SER A 144 3.79 -8.28 -19.31
N PHE A 145 2.62 -8.78 -19.71
CA PHE A 145 2.02 -10.02 -19.20
C PHE A 145 1.15 -10.66 -20.28
N PRO A 146 0.92 -11.98 -20.24
CA PRO A 146 0.00 -12.65 -21.16
C PRO A 146 -1.41 -12.07 -21.04
N GLY A 147 -2.03 -11.72 -22.17
CA GLY A 147 -3.37 -11.11 -22.20
C GLY A 147 -3.41 -9.59 -22.04
N ARG A 148 -2.25 -8.92 -22.06
CA ARG A 148 -2.21 -7.45 -22.09
C ARG A 148 -2.92 -6.92 -23.34
N GLY A 149 -3.91 -6.05 -23.13
CA GLY A 149 -4.71 -5.45 -24.21
C GLY A 149 -5.87 -6.33 -24.70
N GLU A 150 -6.04 -7.53 -24.14
CA GLU A 150 -7.23 -8.34 -24.40
C GLU A 150 -8.43 -7.79 -23.62
N ALA A 151 -9.55 -7.64 -24.31
CA ALA A 151 -10.80 -7.25 -23.69
C ALA A 151 -11.20 -8.23 -22.57
N GLY A 152 -11.63 -7.70 -21.44
CA GLY A 152 -12.08 -8.50 -20.29
C GLY A 152 -10.96 -8.99 -19.38
N VAL A 153 -9.68 -8.81 -19.72
CA VAL A 153 -8.57 -9.09 -18.79
C VAL A 153 -8.42 -7.95 -17.79
N ARG A 154 -8.52 -8.29 -16.50
CA ARG A 154 -8.38 -7.36 -15.38
C ARG A 154 -7.39 -7.92 -14.39
N LEU A 155 -6.46 -7.07 -13.93
CA LEU A 155 -5.58 -7.40 -12.82
C LEU A 155 -6.14 -6.77 -11.55
N GLU A 156 -6.28 -7.56 -10.49
CA GLU A 156 -6.99 -7.15 -9.28
C GLU A 156 -6.07 -7.04 -8.08
N SER A 157 -5.17 -8.00 -7.91
CA SER A 157 -4.23 -8.00 -6.80
C SER A 157 -2.86 -8.52 -7.21
N VAL A 158 -1.85 -8.06 -6.47
CA VAL A 158 -0.46 -8.46 -6.63
C VAL A 158 0.14 -8.79 -5.27
N ALA A 159 0.91 -9.87 -5.22
CA ALA A 159 1.70 -10.26 -4.06
C ALA A 159 3.16 -10.47 -4.48
N VAL A 160 4.08 -10.08 -3.61
CA VAL A 160 5.51 -10.31 -3.77
C VAL A 160 6.03 -11.09 -2.58
N GLY A 161 6.66 -12.23 -2.84
CA GLY A 161 7.20 -13.12 -1.82
C GLY A 161 8.58 -12.66 -1.33
N PRO A 162 9.07 -13.21 -0.20
CA PRO A 162 10.43 -12.93 0.29
C PRO A 162 11.54 -13.29 -0.71
N ASP A 163 11.27 -14.27 -1.57
CA ASP A 163 12.14 -14.69 -2.67
C ASP A 163 12.05 -13.79 -3.91
N ARG A 164 11.27 -12.70 -3.84
CA ARG A 164 10.99 -11.73 -4.91
C ARG A 164 10.16 -12.30 -6.06
N ARG A 165 9.57 -13.48 -5.90
CA ARG A 165 8.56 -13.96 -6.86
C ARG A 165 7.30 -13.13 -6.76
N VAL A 166 6.61 -13.01 -7.88
CA VAL A 166 5.44 -12.15 -8.04
C VAL A 166 4.27 -13.02 -8.45
N TRP A 167 3.16 -12.87 -7.72
CA TRP A 167 1.88 -13.48 -8.06
C TRP A 167 0.91 -12.37 -8.38
N ILE A 168 0.20 -12.52 -9.48
CA ILE A 168 -0.83 -11.59 -9.93
C ILE A 168 -2.09 -12.40 -10.13
N CYS A 169 -3.19 -11.95 -9.52
CA CYS A 169 -4.50 -12.52 -9.76
C CYS A 169 -5.44 -11.47 -10.35
N GLY A 170 -6.48 -11.98 -10.99
CA GLY A 170 -7.39 -11.16 -11.74
C GLY A 170 -8.41 -12.00 -12.48
N THR A 171 -9.20 -11.33 -13.31
CA THR A 171 -10.27 -11.95 -14.08
C THR A 171 -9.97 -11.87 -15.56
N ARG A 172 -10.41 -12.86 -16.33
CA ARG A 172 -10.40 -12.86 -17.79
C ARG A 172 -11.82 -13.11 -18.26
N GLY A 173 -12.52 -12.04 -18.64
CA GLY A 173 -13.86 -12.10 -19.21
C GLY A 173 -13.80 -12.57 -20.67
N GLY A 174 -14.37 -13.74 -20.94
CA GLY A 174 -14.42 -14.35 -22.26
C GLY A 174 -14.69 -15.85 -22.12
N ALA A 175 -15.43 -16.45 -23.04
CA ALA A 175 -15.59 -17.91 -23.06
C ALA A 175 -14.21 -18.55 -23.17
N ALA A 176 -13.94 -19.58 -22.36
CA ALA A 176 -12.72 -20.38 -22.49
C ALA A 176 -12.58 -20.80 -23.96
N ARG A 177 -11.45 -20.44 -24.58
CA ARG A 177 -11.05 -20.94 -25.89
C ARG A 177 -9.93 -21.93 -25.71
#